data_AF-A0A141RLR8-F1
#
_entry.id   AF-A0A141RLR8-F1
#
_cell.length_a   1.000
_cell.length_b   1.000
_cell.length_c   1.000
_cell.angle_alpha   90.00
_cell.angle_beta   90.00
_cell.angle_gamma   90.00
#
_symmetry.space_group_name_H-M   'P 1'
#
loop_
_entity.id
_entity.type
_entity.pdbx_description
1 polymer ?
#
loop_
_entity_poly.entity_id
_entity_poly.type
_entity_poly.pdbx_seq_one_letter_code
_entity_poly.pdbx_strand_id
1 'polypeptide(L)'
;GKQLAGIALAIFGVLVLVEASLGGQHVPLVGFMLTLAAALSWACGNIFNKKIMSHASRPPIMSLVVWSALIPVLPFMLASWILDGPQVMAASLLDIDLLTILSLLYLAFIATIVGYGIWGALLGRYETWRVAPLSLLVPVVGMASAALLLGETLNSLQLLGAVLILAGLYINVFGLRIARPGAARG
;
A
#
# COMPACT_ATOMS: atom_id res chain seq x y z
N GLY A 1 4.25 -17.18 20.60
CA GLY A 1 3.56 -16.27 21.53
C GLY A 1 3.07 -15.01 20.84
N LYS A 2 3.95 -14.00 20.66
CA LYS A 2 3.57 -12.65 20.21
C LYS A 2 2.97 -12.57 18.79
N GLN A 3 3.46 -13.37 17.84
CA GLN A 3 2.87 -13.44 16.48
C GLN A 3 1.47 -14.04 16.46
N LEU A 4 1.23 -15.13 17.21
CA LEU A 4 -0.11 -15.74 17.34
C LEU A 4 -1.10 -14.78 17.99
N ALA A 5 -0.68 -14.04 19.03
CA ALA A 5 -1.52 -13.01 19.65
C ALA A 5 -1.85 -11.86 18.67
N GLY A 6 -0.89 -11.44 17.85
CA GLY A 6 -1.13 -10.45 16.79
C GLY A 6 -2.09 -10.93 15.71
N ILE A 7 -1.98 -12.19 15.29
CA ILE A 7 -2.90 -12.81 14.33
C ILE A 7 -4.32 -12.89 14.93
N ALA A 8 -4.45 -13.34 16.18
CA ALA A 8 -5.74 -13.42 16.86
C ALA A 8 -6.40 -12.04 17.02
N LEU A 9 -5.62 -11.01 17.37
CA LEU A 9 -6.10 -9.64 17.48
C LEU A 9 -6.55 -9.07 16.12
N ALA A 10 -5.81 -9.37 15.04
CA ALA A 10 -6.17 -8.97 13.69
C ALA A 10 -7.48 -9.64 13.24
N ILE A 11 -7.66 -10.94 13.49
CA ILE A 11 -8.90 -11.67 13.20
C ILE A 11 -10.07 -11.06 13.99
N PHE A 12 -9.89 -10.73 15.26
CA PHE A 12 -10.93 -10.11 16.08
C PHE A 12 -11.30 -8.71 15.56
N GLY A 13 -10.32 -7.88 15.21
CA GLY A 13 -10.56 -6.56 14.62
C GLY A 13 -11.34 -6.64 13.30
N VAL A 14 -11.04 -7.64 12.47
CA VAL A 14 -11.81 -7.93 11.24
C VAL A 14 -13.27 -8.26 11.55
N LEU A 15 -13.55 -9.12 12.54
CA LEU A 15 -14.91 -9.47 12.93
C LEU A 15 -15.71 -8.24 13.43
N VAL A 16 -15.08 -7.39 14.25
CA VAL A 16 -15.70 -6.14 14.74
C VAL A 16 -16.00 -5.17 13.59
N LEU A 17 -15.10 -5.04 12.60
CA LEU A 17 -15.34 -4.17 11.43
C LEU A 17 -16.50 -4.66 10.56
N VAL A 18 -16.65 -5.98 10.41
CA VAL A 18 -17.76 -6.59 9.68
C VAL A 18 -19.08 -6.32 10.41
N GLU A 19 -19.13 -6.47 11.74
CA GLU A 19 -20.32 -6.14 12.53
C GLU A 19 -20.67 -4.66 12.49
N ALA A 20 -19.67 -3.77 12.59
CA ALA A 20 -19.89 -2.32 12.52
C ALA A 20 -20.41 -1.86 11.14
N SER A 21 -20.02 -2.53 10.06
CA SER A 21 -20.52 -2.23 8.70
C SER A 21 -22.00 -2.57 8.50
N LEU A 22 -22.57 -3.46 9.34
CA LEU A 22 -24.01 -3.76 9.31
C LEU A 22 -24.87 -2.59 9.82
N GLY A 23 -24.27 -1.56 10.44
CA GLY A 23 -24.98 -0.47 11.12
C GLY A 23 -25.30 0.80 10.32
N GLY A 24 -24.98 0.91 9.03
CA GLY A 24 -25.41 2.12 8.28
C GLY A 24 -24.81 2.41 6.91
N GLN A 25 -23.70 1.77 6.52
CA GLN A 25 -23.21 1.77 5.14
C GLN A 25 -22.71 0.38 4.82
N HIS A 26 -23.46 -0.36 4.02
CA HIS A 26 -23.13 -1.73 3.64
C HIS A 26 -21.84 -1.74 2.82
N VAL A 27 -20.69 -1.93 3.46
CA VAL A 27 -19.48 -2.36 2.76
C VAL A 27 -19.77 -3.77 2.24
N PRO A 28 -19.78 -4.01 0.92
CA PRO A 28 -20.08 -5.33 0.40
C PRO A 28 -19.06 -6.32 0.95
N LEU A 29 -19.52 -7.44 1.54
CA LEU A 29 -18.63 -8.49 2.07
C LEU A 29 -17.59 -8.92 1.02
N VAL A 30 -17.99 -8.91 -0.26
CA VAL A 30 -17.12 -9.16 -1.41
C VAL A 30 -15.97 -8.14 -1.47
N GLY A 31 -16.27 -6.84 -1.38
CA GLY A 31 -15.25 -5.77 -1.39
C GLY A 31 -14.29 -5.92 -0.21
N PHE A 32 -14.82 -6.23 0.98
CA PHE A 32 -13.99 -6.49 2.16
C PHE A 32 -13.05 -7.70 1.94
N MET A 33 -13.57 -8.84 1.48
CA MET A 33 -12.76 -10.03 1.21
C MET A 33 -11.70 -9.79 0.13
N LEU A 34 -12.03 -8.99 -0.90
CA LEU A 34 -11.07 -8.57 -1.92
C LEU A 34 -9.95 -7.69 -1.32
N THR A 35 -10.25 -6.76 -0.42
CA THR A 35 -9.21 -5.95 0.24
C THR A 35 -8.30 -6.81 1.12
N LEU A 36 -8.83 -7.81 1.81
CA LEU A 36 -8.03 -8.75 2.60
C LEU A 36 -7.14 -9.61 1.69
N ALA A 37 -7.67 -10.11 0.58
CA ALA A 37 -6.90 -10.84 -0.43
C ALA A 37 -5.80 -9.98 -1.06
N ALA A 38 -6.05 -8.68 -1.28
CA ALA A 38 -5.05 -7.73 -1.74
C ALA A 38 -3.93 -7.53 -0.71
N ALA A 39 -4.28 -7.36 0.57
CA ALA A 39 -3.30 -7.22 1.65
C ALA A 39 -2.45 -8.50 1.83
N LEU A 40 -3.06 -9.68 1.73
CA LEU A 40 -2.35 -10.96 1.76
C LEU A 40 -1.41 -11.13 0.57
N SER A 41 -1.87 -10.81 -0.64
CA SER A 41 -1.05 -10.83 -1.86
C SER A 41 0.15 -9.89 -1.74
N TRP A 42 -0.07 -8.68 -1.19
CA TRP A 42 1.00 -7.72 -0.91
C TRP A 42 2.02 -8.26 0.10
N ALA A 43 1.57 -8.86 1.20
CA ALA A 43 2.45 -9.46 2.20
C ALA A 43 3.29 -10.61 1.61
N CYS A 44 2.65 -11.51 0.85
CA CYS A 44 3.33 -12.58 0.12
C CYS A 44 4.37 -12.01 -0.86
N GLY A 45 4.02 -10.99 -1.66
CA GLY A 45 4.94 -10.32 -2.58
C GLY A 45 6.18 -9.77 -1.89
N ASN A 46 6.01 -9.11 -0.73
CA ASN A 46 7.14 -8.61 0.06
C ASN A 46 8.02 -9.75 0.62
N ILE A 47 7.42 -10.86 1.05
CA ILE A 47 8.16 -12.04 1.54
C ILE A 47 8.97 -12.68 0.39
N PHE A 48 8.36 -12.87 -0.78
CA PHE A 48 9.05 -13.40 -1.96
C PHE A 48 10.17 -12.47 -2.42
N ASN A 49 9.93 -11.16 -2.50
CA ASN A 49 10.97 -10.17 -2.81
C ASN A 49 12.15 -10.28 -1.84
N LYS A 50 11.89 -10.37 -0.53
CA LYS A 50 12.93 -10.54 0.49
C LYS A 50 13.70 -11.86 0.30
N LYS A 51 13.00 -12.96 -0.01
CA LYS A 51 13.62 -14.27 -0.26
C LYS A 51 14.48 -14.28 -1.52
N ILE A 52 14.06 -13.61 -2.59
CA ILE A 52 14.84 -13.47 -3.82
C ILE A 52 16.09 -12.62 -3.55
N MET A 53 15.95 -11.54 -2.79
CA MET A 53 17.07 -10.67 -2.40
C MET A 53 18.09 -11.35 -1.47
N SER A 54 17.73 -12.45 -0.79
CA SER A 54 18.65 -13.21 0.06
C SER A 54 19.47 -14.28 -0.67
N HIS A 55 19.24 -14.50 -1.98
CA HIS A 55 20.03 -15.45 -2.77
C HIS A 55 21.38 -14.82 -3.18
N ALA A 56 22.41 -15.66 -3.33
CA ALA A 56 23.77 -15.24 -3.71
C ALA A 56 23.80 -14.52 -5.07
N SER A 57 23.00 -15.00 -6.03
CA SER A 57 22.76 -14.35 -7.32
C SER A 57 21.57 -13.39 -7.21
N ARG A 58 21.78 -12.24 -6.58
CA ARG A 58 20.75 -11.20 -6.43
C ARG A 58 20.49 -10.49 -7.77
N PRO A 59 19.32 -10.65 -8.41
CA PRO A 59 18.98 -9.82 -9.56
C PRO A 59 18.78 -8.37 -9.10
N PRO A 60 19.06 -7.37 -9.96
CA PRO A 60 18.72 -5.98 -9.66
C PRO A 60 17.23 -5.86 -9.37
N ILE A 61 16.85 -5.20 -8.26
CA ILE A 61 15.44 -4.98 -7.85
C ILE A 61 14.60 -4.41 -9.01
N MET A 62 15.18 -3.49 -9.78
CA MET A 62 14.54 -2.92 -10.96
C MET A 62 14.18 -3.94 -12.03
N SER A 63 15.10 -4.86 -12.32
CA SER A 63 14.84 -5.94 -13.27
C SER A 63 13.69 -6.81 -12.78
N LEU A 64 13.70 -7.16 -11.49
CA LEU A 64 12.62 -7.95 -10.88
C LEU A 64 11.26 -7.24 -10.99
N VAL A 65 11.19 -5.95 -10.66
CA VAL A 65 9.94 -5.17 -10.75
C VAL A 65 9.45 -5.11 -12.19
N VAL A 66 10.31 -4.74 -13.14
CA VAL A 66 9.94 -4.60 -14.57
C VAL A 66 9.47 -5.94 -15.17
N TRP A 67 10.21 -7.03 -14.95
CA TRP A 67 9.83 -8.34 -15.48
C TRP A 67 8.60 -8.91 -14.79
N SER A 68 8.45 -8.69 -13.49
CA SER A 68 7.25 -9.11 -12.77
C SER A 68 5.99 -8.36 -13.21
N ALA A 69 6.12 -7.10 -13.64
CA ALA A 69 5.00 -6.26 -14.08
C ALA A 69 4.34 -6.75 -15.38
N LEU A 70 5.02 -7.58 -16.18
CA LEU A 70 4.43 -8.22 -17.36
C LEU A 70 3.40 -9.29 -17.00
N ILE A 71 3.56 -9.94 -15.84
CA ILE A 71 2.67 -11.04 -15.43
C ILE A 71 1.25 -10.53 -15.15
N PRO A 72 1.02 -9.44 -14.39
CA PRO A 72 -0.31 -8.88 -14.15
C PRO A 72 -1.06 -8.37 -15.38
N VAL A 73 -0.37 -8.07 -16.49
CA VAL A 73 -1.03 -7.52 -17.70
C VAL A 73 -2.11 -8.45 -18.22
N LEU A 74 -1.84 -9.76 -18.30
CA LEU A 74 -2.80 -10.73 -18.81
C LEU A 74 -4.01 -10.91 -17.86
N PRO A 75 -3.84 -11.15 -16.54
CA PRO A 75 -4.94 -11.17 -15.60
C PRO A 75 -5.78 -9.88 -15.59
N PHE A 76 -5.14 -8.71 -15.65
CA PHE A 76 -5.88 -7.45 -15.67
C PHE A 76 -6.65 -7.25 -16.97
N MET A 77 -6.09 -7.63 -18.11
CA MET A 77 -6.80 -7.57 -19.40
C MET A 77 -8.00 -8.53 -19.41
N LEU A 78 -7.84 -9.75 -18.88
CA LEU A 78 -8.96 -10.69 -18.72
C LEU A 78 -10.01 -10.17 -17.74
N ALA A 79 -9.59 -9.58 -16.62
CA ALA A 79 -10.50 -8.99 -15.65
C ALA A 79 -11.30 -7.82 -16.25
N SER A 80 -10.65 -6.91 -16.98
CA SER A 80 -11.33 -5.81 -17.67
C SER A 80 -12.29 -6.34 -18.75
N TRP A 81 -11.90 -7.38 -19.49
CA TRP A 81 -12.81 -8.03 -20.44
C TRP A 81 -14.07 -8.58 -19.77
N ILE A 82 -13.93 -9.25 -18.62
CA ILE A 82 -15.05 -9.89 -17.90
C ILE A 82 -15.93 -8.84 -17.20
N LEU A 83 -15.33 -7.79 -16.63
CA LEU A 83 -16.01 -6.82 -15.78
C LEU A 83 -16.58 -5.64 -16.59
N ASP A 84 -15.77 -5.04 -17.46
CA ASP A 84 -16.14 -3.84 -18.24
C ASP A 84 -16.77 -4.20 -19.59
N GLY A 85 -16.41 -5.36 -20.13
CA GLY A 85 -16.87 -5.85 -21.43
C GLY A 85 -16.01 -5.37 -22.62
N PRO A 86 -16.02 -6.10 -23.74
CA PRO A 86 -15.17 -5.81 -24.89
C PRO A 86 -15.48 -4.48 -25.57
N GLN A 87 -16.72 -3.99 -25.48
CA GLN A 87 -17.13 -2.72 -26.07
C GLN A 87 -16.50 -1.51 -25.35
N VAL A 88 -16.49 -1.52 -24.01
CA VAL A 88 -15.89 -0.44 -23.20
C VAL A 88 -14.38 -0.45 -23.38
N MET A 89 -13.76 -1.63 -23.46
CA MET A 89 -12.34 -1.77 -23.71
C MET A 89 -11.94 -1.24 -25.10
N ALA A 90 -12.73 -1.54 -26.14
CA ALA A 90 -12.49 -1.03 -27.50
C ALA A 90 -12.71 0.48 -27.60
N ALA A 91 -13.78 1.02 -27.01
CA ALA A 91 -14.02 2.47 -26.98
C ALA A 91 -12.89 3.21 -26.26
N SER A 92 -12.43 2.68 -25.12
CA SER A 92 -11.30 3.26 -24.38
C SER A 92 -10.00 3.29 -25.18
N LEU A 93 -9.79 2.34 -26.10
CA LEU A 93 -8.62 2.33 -26.99
C LEU A 93 -8.75 3.31 -28.16
N LEU A 94 -9.96 3.54 -28.65
CA LEU A 94 -10.24 4.45 -29.77
C LEU A 94 -10.27 5.92 -29.33
N ASP A 95 -10.82 6.19 -28.14
CA ASP A 95 -10.96 7.54 -27.57
C ASP A 95 -9.83 7.88 -26.58
N ILE A 96 -8.63 7.34 -26.79
CA ILE A 96 -7.48 7.68 -25.96
C ILE A 96 -7.15 9.18 -26.13
N ASP A 97 -7.33 9.94 -25.06
CA ASP A 97 -6.92 11.33 -24.99
C ASP A 97 -5.44 11.47 -24.57
N LEU A 98 -4.83 12.60 -24.94
CA LEU A 98 -3.45 12.93 -24.59
C LEU A 98 -3.24 12.99 -23.07
N LEU A 99 -4.25 13.43 -22.30
CA LEU A 99 -4.19 13.45 -20.84
C LEU A 99 -4.07 12.03 -20.27
N THR A 100 -4.80 11.06 -20.84
CA THR A 100 -4.71 9.65 -20.44
C THR A 100 -3.31 9.10 -20.71
N ILE A 101 -2.74 9.37 -21.90
CA ILE A 101 -1.37 8.95 -22.24
C ILE A 101 -0.37 9.56 -21.25
N LEU A 102 -0.46 10.87 -21.00
CA LEU A 102 0.47 11.55 -20.10
C LEU A 102 0.36 11.04 -18.65
N SER A 103 -0.86 10.72 -18.21
CA SER A 103 -1.12 10.12 -16.90
C SER A 103 -0.52 8.72 -16.79
N LEU A 104 -0.63 7.89 -17.84
CA LEU A 104 0.00 6.56 -17.89
C LEU A 104 1.53 6.66 -17.87
N LEU A 105 2.12 7.61 -18.61
CA LEU A 105 3.56 7.87 -18.59
C LEU A 105 4.04 8.33 -17.21
N TYR A 106 3.31 9.25 -16.59
CA TYR A 106 3.61 9.68 -15.22
C TYR A 106 3.56 8.51 -14.23
N LEU A 107 2.52 7.67 -14.31
CA LEU A 107 2.36 6.53 -13.40
C LEU A 107 3.46 5.47 -13.61
N ALA A 108 3.81 5.17 -14.86
CA ALA A 108 4.84 4.18 -15.19
C ALA A 108 6.25 4.67 -14.83
N PHE A 109 6.64 5.86 -15.28
CA PHE A 109 8.02 6.33 -15.12
C PHE A 109 8.25 7.02 -13.77
N ILE A 110 7.40 7.97 -13.40
CA ILE A 110 7.59 8.73 -12.16
C ILE A 110 7.11 7.91 -10.97
N ALA A 111 5.84 7.51 -10.93
CA ALA A 111 5.30 6.86 -9.73
C ALA A 111 5.91 5.46 -9.51
N THR A 112 6.02 4.65 -10.56
CA THR A 112 6.48 3.26 -10.43
C THR A 112 8.01 3.17 -10.44
N ILE A 113 8.69 3.58 -11.53
CA ILE A 113 10.16 3.39 -11.63
C ILE A 113 10.88 4.24 -10.57
N VAL A 114 10.61 5.55 -10.47
CA VAL A 114 11.28 6.37 -9.45
C VAL A 114 10.87 5.95 -8.04
N GLY A 115 9.59 5.67 -7.80
CA GLY A 115 9.09 5.22 -6.50
C GLY A 115 9.73 3.91 -6.01
N TYR A 116 9.68 2.84 -6.82
CA TYR A 116 10.33 1.57 -6.49
C TYR A 116 11.86 1.68 -6.45
N GLY A 117 12.46 2.62 -7.19
CA GLY A 117 13.90 2.89 -7.14
C GLY A 117 14.36 3.51 -5.85
N ILE A 118 13.66 4.54 -5.40
CA ILE A 118 13.87 5.15 -4.09
C ILE A 118 13.65 4.09 -3.01
N TRP A 119 12.54 3.34 -3.09
CA TRP A 119 12.23 2.28 -2.12
C TRP A 119 13.31 1.19 -2.06
N GLY A 120 13.73 0.67 -3.22
CA GLY A 120 14.79 -0.33 -3.31
C GLY A 120 16.13 0.18 -2.80
N ALA A 121 16.48 1.45 -3.08
CA ALA A 121 17.67 2.09 -2.55
C ALA A 121 17.61 2.28 -1.03
N LEU A 122 16.45 2.66 -0.49
CA LEU A 122 16.23 2.79 0.95
C LEU A 122 16.35 1.44 1.66
N LEU A 123 15.74 0.38 1.13
CA LEU A 123 15.86 -0.97 1.69
C LEU A 123 17.29 -1.52 1.60
N GLY A 124 18.07 -1.11 0.60
CA GLY A 124 19.48 -1.47 0.48
C GLY A 124 20.40 -0.72 1.47
N ARG A 125 20.02 0.48 1.92
CA ARG A 125 20.83 1.35 2.79
C ARG A 125 20.38 1.39 4.25
N TYR A 126 19.11 1.12 4.53
CA TYR A 126 18.50 1.23 5.86
C TYR A 126 17.77 -0.07 6.25
N GLU A 127 17.76 -0.39 7.54
CA GLU A 127 17.03 -1.55 8.06
C GLU A 127 15.52 -1.36 7.87
N THR A 128 14.81 -2.46 7.55
CA THR A 128 13.38 -2.45 7.16
C THR A 128 12.47 -1.73 8.17
N TRP A 129 12.80 -1.74 9.46
CA TRP A 129 12.02 -1.07 10.51
C TRP A 129 12.11 0.46 10.47
N ARG A 130 13.12 1.05 9.84
CA ARG A 130 13.23 2.51 9.64
C ARG A 130 12.43 3.00 8.44
N VAL A 131 12.24 2.13 7.45
CA VAL A 131 11.56 2.46 6.18
C VAL A 131 10.06 2.15 6.25
N ALA A 132 9.66 1.12 7.00
CA ALA A 132 8.25 0.75 7.19
C ALA A 132 7.34 1.91 7.64
N PRO A 133 7.74 2.83 8.53
CA PRO A 133 6.87 3.91 8.97
C PRO A 133 6.65 4.97 7.88
N LEU A 134 7.57 5.12 6.90
CA LEU A 134 7.39 6.06 5.78
C LEU A 134 6.14 5.73 4.94
N SER A 135 5.72 4.46 4.89
CA SER A 135 4.48 4.07 4.19
C SER A 135 3.23 4.68 4.83
N LEU A 136 3.27 5.04 6.12
CA LEU A 136 2.17 5.75 6.80
C LEU A 136 2.05 7.22 6.35
N LEU A 137 3.09 7.80 5.75
CA LEU A 137 3.01 9.14 5.17
C LEU A 137 2.25 9.18 3.84
N VAL A 138 2.16 8.05 3.13
CA VAL A 138 1.46 7.97 1.83
C VAL A 138 0.05 8.56 1.87
N PRO A 139 -0.85 8.17 2.79
CA PRO A 139 -2.19 8.77 2.87
C PRO A 139 -2.16 10.27 3.20
N VAL A 140 -1.22 10.73 4.03
CA VAL A 140 -1.09 12.15 4.41
C VAL A 140 -0.68 12.99 3.20
N VAL A 141 0.33 12.53 2.45
CA VAL A 141 0.78 13.18 1.21
C VAL A 141 -0.31 13.13 0.14
N GLY A 142 -1.05 12.02 0.06
CA GLY A 142 -2.20 11.87 -0.84
C GLY A 142 -3.29 12.90 -0.55
N MET A 143 -3.71 13.04 0.72
CA MET A 143 -4.69 14.05 1.14
C MET A 143 -4.19 15.49 0.90
N ALA A 144 -2.93 15.78 1.23
CA ALA A 144 -2.35 17.09 0.99
C ALA A 144 -2.30 17.43 -0.51
N SER A 145 -1.95 16.46 -1.34
CA SER A 145 -1.93 16.62 -2.80
C SER A 145 -3.34 16.79 -3.37
N ALA A 146 -4.33 16.05 -2.87
CA ALA A 146 -5.74 16.22 -3.26
C ALA A 146 -6.25 17.62 -2.90
N ALA A 147 -5.95 18.11 -1.69
CA ALA A 147 -6.33 19.45 -1.27
C ALA A 147 -5.66 20.56 -2.12
N LEU A 148 -4.37 20.40 -2.42
CA LEU A 148 -3.58 21.42 -3.14
C LEU A 148 -3.78 21.41 -4.66
N LEU A 149 -3.86 20.22 -5.27
CA LEU A 149 -3.91 20.05 -6.73
C LEU A 149 -5.35 19.93 -7.25
N LEU A 150 -6.24 19.24 -6.51
CA LEU A 150 -7.65 19.06 -6.90
C LEU A 150 -8.57 20.09 -6.23
N GLY A 151 -8.07 20.87 -5.26
CA GLY A 151 -8.86 21.87 -4.55
C GLY A 151 -9.92 21.27 -3.61
N GLU A 152 -9.79 19.98 -3.25
CA GLU A 152 -10.76 19.32 -2.38
C GLU A 152 -10.70 19.89 -0.95
N THR A 153 -11.86 20.23 -0.40
CA THR A 153 -11.97 20.68 0.98
C THR A 153 -11.84 19.49 1.92
N LEU A 154 -10.72 19.42 2.64
CA LEU A 154 -10.50 18.38 3.64
C LEU A 154 -11.50 18.52 4.78
N ASN A 155 -12.26 17.46 5.05
CA ASN A 155 -13.16 17.40 6.20
C ASN A 155 -12.35 17.40 7.50
N SER A 156 -12.87 18.02 8.57
CA SER A 156 -12.32 18.00 9.93
C SER A 156 -11.92 16.59 10.38
N LEU A 157 -12.70 15.58 9.99
CA LEU A 157 -12.43 14.17 10.30
C LEU A 157 -11.18 13.62 9.57
N GLN A 158 -10.97 14.02 8.31
CA GLN A 158 -9.77 13.65 7.54
C GLN A 158 -8.53 14.33 8.10
N LEU A 159 -8.65 15.59 8.54
CA LEU A 159 -7.57 16.32 9.19
C LEU A 159 -7.18 15.66 10.52
N LEU A 160 -8.17 15.28 11.34
CA LEU A 160 -7.95 14.55 12.58
C LEU A 160 -7.28 13.20 12.33
N GLY A 161 -7.72 12.48 11.29
CA GLY A 161 -7.09 11.24 10.83
C GLY A 161 -5.63 11.43 10.42
N ALA A 162 -5.33 12.48 9.66
CA ALA A 162 -3.96 12.83 9.25
C ALA A 162 -3.06 13.10 10.46
N VAL A 163 -3.54 13.87 11.44
CA VAL A 163 -2.81 14.15 12.69
C VAL A 163 -2.58 12.88 13.50
N LEU A 164 -3.58 12.00 13.61
CA LEU A 164 -3.44 10.70 14.29
C LEU A 164 -2.40 9.80 13.60
N ILE A 165 -2.39 9.77 12.27
CA ILE A 165 -1.39 9.01 11.50
C ILE A 165 0.02 9.59 11.74
N LEU A 166 0.18 10.92 11.71
CA LEU A 166 1.46 11.57 11.99
C LEU A 166 1.92 11.35 13.44
N ALA A 167 1.01 11.39 14.41
CA ALA A 167 1.31 11.09 15.80
C ALA A 167 1.72 9.61 16.00
N GLY A 168 0.99 8.68 15.39
CA GLY A 168 1.33 7.25 15.40
C GLY A 168 2.69 6.97 14.74
N LEU A 169 2.97 7.64 13.63
CA LEU A 169 4.26 7.61 12.96
C LEU A 169 5.39 8.12 13.85
N TYR A 170 5.20 9.27 14.50
CA TYR A 170 6.16 9.85 15.43
C TYR A 170 6.49 8.87 16.56
N ILE A 171 5.47 8.26 17.16
CA ILE A 171 5.64 7.25 18.22
C ILE A 171 6.39 6.00 17.69
N ASN A 172 6.09 5.58 16.45
CA ASN A 172 6.70 4.39 15.85
C ASN A 172 8.18 4.60 15.50
N VAL A 173 8.52 5.75 14.91
CA VAL A 173 9.89 6.08 14.45
C VAL A 173 10.81 6.43 15.62
N PHE A 174 10.35 7.27 16.56
CA PHE A 174 11.15 7.69 17.70
C PHE A 174 11.10 6.69 18.87
N GLY A 175 10.25 5.67 18.73
CA GLY A 175 9.94 4.69 19.76
C GLY A 175 9.18 5.32 20.92
N LEU A 176 8.36 4.51 21.59
CA LEU A 176 8.05 4.76 22.99
C LEU A 176 9.37 4.74 23.79
N ARG A 177 10.07 5.88 23.85
CA ARG A 177 10.97 6.22 24.96
C ARG A 177 10.20 6.43 26.27
N ILE A 178 8.94 6.02 26.33
CA ILE A 178 8.14 5.98 27.54
C ILE A 178 8.39 4.62 28.20
N ALA A 179 9.36 4.64 29.12
CA ALA A 179 9.62 3.66 30.18
C ALA A 179 9.99 2.23 29.75
N ARG A 180 11.30 1.97 29.67
CA ARG A 180 11.84 0.76 30.32
C ARG A 180 11.93 1.09 31.82
N PRO A 181 11.16 0.48 32.74
CA PRO A 181 11.55 0.42 34.13
C PRO A 181 12.87 -0.36 34.18
N GLY A 182 13.84 0.17 34.92
CA GLY A 182 15.25 -0.21 34.84
C GLY A 182 15.52 -1.71 34.88
N ALA A 183 16.28 -2.19 33.89
CA ALA A 183 17.22 -3.27 34.12
C ALA A 183 18.41 -2.68 34.88
N ALA A 184 18.24 -2.47 36.18
CA ALA A 184 19.34 -2.25 37.10
C ALA A 184 19.88 -3.62 37.51
N ARG A 185 21.18 -3.76 37.27
CA ARG A 185 22.08 -4.83 37.70
C ARG A 185 21.77 -5.35 39.11
N GLY A 186 21.79 -6.68 39.24
CA GLY A 186 22.09 -7.43 40.45
C GLY A 186 22.86 -8.66 40.01
#